data_AF-A0A1Z4NQ07-F1
#
_entry.id   AF-A0A1Z4NQ07-F1
#
_cell.length_a   1.000
_cell.length_b   1.000
_cell.length_c   1.000
_cell.angle_alpha   90.00
_cell.angle_beta   90.00
_cell.angle_gamma   90.00
#
_symmetry.space_group_name_H-M   'P 1'
#
loop_
_entity.id
_entity.type
_entity.pdbx_description
1 polymer ?
#
loop_
_entity_poly.entity_id
_entity_poly.type
_entity_poly.pdbx_seq_one_letter_code
_entity_poly.pdbx_strand_id
1 'polypeptide(L)' 'MPGIITSQGGNHELSLHQQIKPIIADRLPLQAAAHAHELLESSNVRGQLVLLCDHQS' A
#
# COMPACT_ATOMS: atom_id res chain seq x y z
N MET A 1 24.19 -31.16 1.84
CA MET A 1 24.28 -29.68 1.92
C MET A 1 22.88 -29.15 2.19
N PRO A 2 22.61 -28.49 3.32
CA PRO A 2 21.28 -27.93 3.58
C PRO A 2 21.12 -26.62 2.78
N GLY A 3 20.12 -26.59 1.90
CA GLY A 3 19.77 -25.42 1.10
C GLY A 3 19.19 -24.32 1.98
N ILE A 4 19.61 -23.08 1.72
CA ILE A 4 19.12 -21.89 2.40
C ILE A 4 17.65 -21.69 2.04
N ILE A 5 16.77 -21.67 3.04
CA ILE A 5 15.37 -21.28 2.87
C ILE A 5 15.37 -19.76 2.72
N THR A 6 15.26 -19.27 1.50
CA THR A 6 14.96 -17.85 1.27
C THR A 6 13.48 -17.64 1.57
N SER A 7 13.17 -16.89 2.63
CA SER A 7 11.81 -16.43 2.89
C SER A 7 11.42 -15.40 1.83
N GLN A 8 10.92 -15.84 0.68
CA GLN A 8 10.13 -14.95 -0.17
C GLN A 8 8.83 -14.66 0.57
N GLY A 9 8.68 -13.42 1.04
CA GLY A 9 7.50 -12.93 1.75
C GLY A 9 6.24 -13.05 0.88
N GLY A 10 5.48 -14.12 1.10
CA GLY A 10 4.15 -14.31 0.55
C GLY A 10 3.12 -13.50 1.33
N ASN A 11 2.82 -12.29 0.87
CA ASN A 11 1.60 -11.55 1.24
C ASN A 11 0.73 -11.20 0.02
N HIS A 12 1.04 -11.73 -1.17
CA HIS A 12 0.36 -11.36 -2.42
C HIS A 12 -0.66 -12.38 -2.94
N GLU A 13 -0.74 -13.59 -2.36
CA GLU A 13 -1.56 -14.67 -2.93
C GLU A 13 -3.07 -14.42 -2.86
N LEU A 14 -3.56 -13.67 -1.86
CA LEU A 14 -4.99 -13.38 -1.71
C LEU A 14 -5.51 -12.30 -2.69
N SER A 15 -4.62 -11.49 -3.26
CA SER A 15 -4.99 -10.42 -4.20
C SER A 15 -5.13 -10.93 -5.65
N LEU A 16 -4.43 -12.02 -6.00
CA LEU A 16 -4.41 -12.60 -7.35
C LEU A 16 -5.78 -13.08 -7.83
N HIS A 17 -6.69 -13.41 -6.92
CA HIS A 17 -8.02 -13.92 -7.26
C HIS A 17 -9.13 -12.86 -7.25
N GLN A 18 -8.83 -11.57 -7.08
CA GLN A 18 -9.83 -10.49 -6.91
C GLN A 18 -10.87 -10.73 -5.80
N GLN A 19 -10.65 -11.72 -4.93
CA GLN A 19 -11.57 -12.10 -3.86
C GLN A 19 -11.59 -11.05 -2.73
N ILE A 20 -10.56 -10.21 -2.65
CA ILE A 20 -10.45 -9.12 -1.68
C ILE A 20 -10.20 -7.82 -2.43
N LYS A 21 -11.13 -6.87 -2.32
CA LYS A 21 -10.97 -5.52 -2.86
C LYS A 21 -10.36 -4.61 -1.80
N PRO A 22 -9.29 -3.86 -2.12
CA PRO A 22 -8.74 -2.88 -1.19
C PRO A 22 -9.76 -1.77 -0.93
N ILE A 23 -10.00 -1.46 0.35
CA ILE A 23 -10.80 -0.29 0.72
C ILE A 23 -9.86 0.91 0.68
N ILE A 24 -9.97 1.71 -0.38
CA ILE A 24 -9.21 2.95 -0.54
C ILE A 24 -9.93 4.03 0.28
N ALA A 25 -9.23 4.59 1.26
CA ALA A 25 -9.76 5.64 2.12
C ALA A 25 -9.60 7.02 1.47
N ASP A 26 -8.43 7.28 0.86
CA ASP A 26 -8.17 8.54 0.16
C ASP A 26 -7.11 8.38 -0.94
N ARG A 27 -7.14 9.29 -1.92
CA ARG A 27 -6.16 9.42 -3.00
C ARG A 27 -5.54 10.81 -2.95
N LEU A 28 -4.25 10.86 -2.63
CA LEU A 28 -3.51 12.10 -2.45
C LEU A 28 -2.47 12.27 -3.56
N PRO A 29 -2.18 13.48 -4.04
CA PRO A 29 -1.09 13.70 -4.97
C PRO A 29 0.25 13.38 -4.28
N LEU A 30 1.27 12.97 -5.05
CA LEU A 30 2.58 12.62 -4.50
C LEU A 30 3.19 13.76 -3.65
N GLN A 31 2.92 15.01 -4.00
CA GLN A 31 3.35 16.21 -3.27
C GLN A 31 2.78 16.26 -1.84
N ALA A 32 1.65 15.59 -1.60
CA ALA A 32 1.01 15.48 -0.28
C ALA A 32 1.47 14.24 0.51
N ALA A 33 2.58 13.59 0.13
CA ALA A 33 3.10 12.41 0.83
C ALA A 33 3.39 12.65 2.31
N ALA A 34 3.89 13.84 2.69
CA ALA A 34 4.13 14.18 4.09
C ALA A 34 2.82 14.22 4.90
N HIS A 35 1.77 14.85 4.35
CA HIS A 35 0.45 14.86 4.98
C HIS A 35 -0.16 13.45 5.06
N ALA A 36 0.03 12.62 4.02
CA ALA A 36 -0.39 11.22 4.07
C ALA A 36 0.31 10.45 5.22
N HIS A 37 1.57 10.76 5.50
CA HIS A 37 2.31 10.16 6.60
C HIS A 37 1.74 10.57 7.97
N GLU A 38 1.47 11.85 8.18
CA GLU A 38 0.84 12.36 9.41
C GLU A 38 -0.54 11.74 9.67
N LEU A 39 -1.32 11.51 8.60
CA LEU A 39 -2.62 10.83 8.67
C LEU A 39 -2.51 9.36 9.11
N LEU A 40 -1.41 8.68 8.74
CA LEU A 40 -1.14 7.32 9.19
C LEU A 40 -0.69 7.30 10.66
N GLU A 41 0.22 8.20 11.05
CA GLU A 41 0.72 8.29 12.43
C GLU A 41 -0.40 8.59 13.43
N SER A 42 -1.35 9.45 13.05
CA SER A 42 -2.50 9.80 13.90
C SER A 42 -3.58 8.71 13.96
N SER A 43 -3.43 7.59 13.25
CA SER A 43 -4.45 6.53 13.10
C SER A 43 -5.82 7.06 12.63
N ASN A 44 -5.83 8.20 11.93
CA ASN A 44 -7.05 8.88 11.51
C ASN A 44 -7.67 8.26 10.25
N VAL A 45 -6.96 7.32 9.61
CA VAL A 45 -7.40 6.68 8.37
C VAL A 45 -7.63 5.19 8.56
N ARG A 46 -8.83 4.73 8.16
CA ARG A 46 -9.18 3.32 8.11
C ARG A 46 -9.25 2.87 6.64
N GLY A 47 -8.25 2.13 6.19
CA GLY A 47 -8.13 1.66 4.82
C GLY A 47 -6.77 2.04 4.22
N GLN A 48 -6.69 2.03 2.90
CA GLN A 48 -5.47 2.34 2.16
C GLN A 48 -5.45 3.81 1.73
N LEU A 49 -4.34 4.49 2.02
CA LEU A 49 -4.00 5.78 1.41
C LEU A 49 -3.21 5.51 0.13
N VAL A 50 -3.64 6.08 -0.99
CA VAL A 50 -3.01 5.90 -2.29
C VAL A 50 -2.41 7.21 -2.75
N LEU A 51 -1.09 7.22 -3.00
CA LEU A 51 -0.42 8.36 -3.61
C LEU A 51 -0.49 8.27 -5.13
N LEU A 52 -0.96 9.32 -5.77
CA LEU A 52 -1.00 9.47 -7.21
C LEU A 52 0.28 10.16 -7.66
N CYS A 53 1.12 9.44 -8.39
CA CYS A 53 2.21 10.05 -9.14
C CYS A 53 1.59 10.70 -10.38
N ASP A 54 1.46 12.03 -10.38
CA ASP A 54 1.12 12.76 -11.61
C ASP A 54 2.24 12.55 -12.63
N HIS A 55 1.98 11.69 -13.61
CA HIS A 55 2.76 11.62 -14.85
C HIS A 55 2.12 12.60 -15.84
N GLN A 56 2.11 13.90 -15.50
CA GLN A 56 1.84 14.95 -16.48
C GLN A 56 3.15 15.12 -17.28
N SER A 57 3.24 14.36 -18.38
CA SER A 57 4.22 14.57 -19.46
C SER A 57 3.82 15.75 -20.33
#